data_AF-A0A8H3EAT3-F1
#
_entry.id   AF-A0A8H3EAT3-F1
#
_cell.length_a   1.000
_cell.length_b   1.000
_cell.length_c   1.000
_cell.angle_alpha   90.00
_cell.angle_beta   90.00
_cell.angle_gamma   90.00
#
_symmetry.space_group_name_H-M   'P 1'
#
loop_
_entity.id
_entity.type
_entity.pdbx_description
1 polymer ?
#
loop_
_entity_poly.entity_id
_entity_poly.type
_entity_poly.pdbx_seq_one_letter_code
_entity_poly.pdbx_strand_id
1 'polypeptide(L)'
;MNLLKSVWGEDAHEFNPDRWDNLPAKAKTNPGLYANLTTFSIGPNSCPASRWALVELKAMLAVMVASFEFTGASPMSPHNFLVCRPYVEDKFEKGHRMPLILTPL
;
A
#
# COMPACT_ATOMS: atom_id res chain seq x y z
N MET A 1 -2.22 -13.42 -2.02
CA MET A 1 -2.30 -13.19 -3.48
C MET A 1 -1.45 -12.01 -3.92
N ASN A 2 -1.58 -10.83 -3.30
CA ASN A 2 -0.85 -9.61 -3.69
C ASN A 2 0.70 -9.71 -3.65
N LEU A 3 1.26 -10.67 -2.91
CA LEU A 3 2.71 -10.89 -2.78
C LEU A 3 3.17 -12.23 -3.40
N LEU A 4 2.30 -12.93 -4.13
CA LEU A 4 2.68 -14.21 -4.72
C LEU A 4 3.65 -13.99 -5.88
N LYS A 5 4.89 -14.45 -5.74
CA LYS A 5 5.90 -14.39 -6.81
C LYS A 5 5.45 -15.04 -8.10
N SER A 6 4.67 -16.13 -8.00
CA SER A 6 4.09 -16.83 -9.14
C SER A 6 3.15 -15.97 -9.99
N VAL A 7 2.61 -14.88 -9.44
CA VAL A 7 1.70 -13.93 -10.12
C VAL A 7 2.43 -12.62 -10.46
N TRP A 8 3.19 -12.09 -9.51
CA TRP A 8 3.74 -10.73 -9.56
C TRP A 8 5.21 -10.65 -10.00
N GLY A 9 5.94 -11.77 -10.06
CA GLY A 9 7.37 -11.82 -10.37
C GLY A 9 8.25 -11.99 -9.12
N GLU A 10 9.56 -12.11 -9.30
CA GLU A 10 10.49 -12.28 -8.18
C GLU A 10 10.53 -11.08 -7.23
N ASP A 11 10.26 -9.89 -7.76
CA ASP A 11 10.20 -8.61 -7.06
C ASP A 11 8.81 -8.36 -6.40
N ALA A 12 7.98 -9.39 -6.22
CA ALA A 12 6.65 -9.27 -5.62
C ALA A 12 6.62 -8.68 -4.20
N HIS A 13 7.75 -8.73 -3.50
CA HIS A 13 7.92 -8.18 -2.16
C HIS A 13 8.53 -6.77 -2.15
N GLU A 14 8.94 -6.27 -3.31
CA GLU A 14 9.57 -4.96 -3.46
C GLU A 14 8.52 -3.87 -3.76
N PHE A 15 8.75 -2.69 -3.20
CA PHE A 15 7.94 -1.52 -3.53
C PHE A 15 8.39 -0.97 -4.89
N ASN A 16 7.70 -1.42 -5.95
CA ASN A 16 7.95 -1.02 -7.34
C ASN A 16 6.70 -0.34 -7.94
N PRO A 17 6.58 1.00 -7.89
CA PRO A 17 5.48 1.74 -8.50
C PRO A 17 5.40 1.59 -10.03
N ASP A 18 6.55 1.48 -10.70
CA ASP A 18 6.63 1.44 -12.17
C ASP A 18 6.04 0.13 -12.74
N ARG A 19 5.85 -0.90 -11.92
CA ARG A 19 5.17 -2.15 -12.31
C ARG A 19 3.79 -1.90 -12.92
N TRP A 20 3.09 -0.84 -12.48
CA TRP A 20 1.74 -0.55 -12.95
C TRP A 20 1.69 -0.12 -14.41
N ASP A 21 2.80 0.33 -15.00
CA ASP A 21 2.90 0.65 -16.42
C ASP A 21 2.95 -0.60 -17.29
N ASN A 22 3.53 -1.70 -16.79
CA ASN A 22 3.55 -2.98 -17.48
C ASN A 22 3.42 -4.18 -16.54
N LEU A 23 2.18 -4.60 -16.32
CA LEU A 23 1.88 -5.73 -15.44
C LEU A 23 2.38 -7.08 -16.00
N PRO A 24 2.84 -8.00 -15.14
CA PRO A 24 3.11 -9.39 -15.52
C PRO A 24 1.89 -10.06 -16.17
N ALA A 25 2.12 -10.94 -17.15
CA ALA A 25 1.04 -11.59 -17.90
C ALA A 25 0.04 -12.32 -16.99
N LYS A 26 0.53 -13.01 -15.95
CA LYS A 26 -0.32 -13.70 -14.96
C LYS A 26 -1.13 -12.75 -14.07
N ALA A 27 -0.59 -11.57 -13.76
CA ALA A 27 -1.35 -10.56 -13.04
C ALA A 27 -2.49 -10.03 -13.92
N LYS A 28 -2.27 -9.80 -15.22
CA LYS A 28 -3.29 -9.33 -16.18
C LYS A 28 -4.49 -10.27 -16.30
N THR A 29 -4.31 -11.57 -16.09
CA THR A 29 -5.38 -12.57 -16.22
C THR A 29 -6.25 -12.75 -14.97
N ASN A 30 -5.92 -12.08 -13.86
CA ASN A 30 -6.60 -12.31 -12.59
C ASN A 30 -7.91 -11.50 -12.50
N PRO A 31 -9.08 -12.12 -12.22
CA PRO A 31 -10.38 -11.43 -12.26
C PRO A 31 -10.66 -10.51 -11.05
N GLY A 32 -9.63 -9.93 -10.42
CA GLY A 32 -9.80 -9.05 -9.25
C GLY A 32 -10.65 -7.82 -9.58
N LEU A 33 -11.57 -7.45 -8.68
CA LEU A 33 -12.53 -6.33 -8.82
C LEU A 33 -11.88 -4.97 -9.13
N TYR A 34 -10.58 -4.81 -8.83
CA TYR A 34 -9.78 -3.65 -9.21
C TYR A 34 -8.31 -4.03 -9.38
N ALA A 35 -7.76 -3.77 -10.56
CA ALA A 35 -6.32 -3.89 -10.86
C ALA A 35 -5.67 -5.23 -10.45
N ASN A 36 -6.41 -6.34 -10.52
CA ASN A 36 -5.90 -7.69 -10.24
C ASN A 36 -5.47 -7.94 -8.78
N LEU A 37 -5.90 -7.09 -7.84
CA LEU A 37 -5.57 -7.16 -6.41
C LEU A 37 -6.72 -7.69 -5.55
N THR A 38 -6.39 -8.24 -4.38
CA THR A 38 -7.35 -8.61 -3.32
C THR A 38 -7.33 -7.65 -2.13
N THR A 39 -6.88 -6.40 -2.32
CA THR A 39 -6.74 -5.42 -1.23
C THR A 39 -8.08 -5.07 -0.58
N PHE A 40 -9.16 -5.06 -1.35
CA PHE A 40 -10.51 -4.77 -0.89
C PHE A 40 -11.40 -6.02 -0.81
N SER A 41 -10.78 -7.19 -0.60
CA SER A 41 -11.43 -8.51 -0.68
C SER A 41 -12.09 -8.77 -2.06
N ILE A 42 -12.81 -9.87 -2.20
CA ILE A 42 -13.50 -10.26 -3.44
C ILE A 42 -14.83 -10.95 -3.14
N GLY A 43 -15.80 -10.84 -4.04
CA GLY A 43 -17.11 -11.49 -3.92
C GLY A 43 -18.07 -10.80 -2.95
N PRO A 44 -18.99 -11.55 -2.31
CA PRO A 44 -20.01 -10.99 -1.40
C PRO A 44 -19.45 -10.22 -0.20
N ASN A 45 -18.22 -10.54 0.22
CA ASN A 45 -17.52 -9.87 1.31
C ASN A 45 -16.50 -8.83 0.81
N SER A 46 -16.64 -8.34 -0.43
CA SER A 46 -15.83 -7.24 -0.94
C SER A 46 -16.19 -5.92 -0.24
N CYS A 47 -15.20 -5.03 -0.10
CA CYS A 47 -15.43 -3.73 0.53
C CYS A 47 -16.34 -2.86 -0.37
N PRO A 48 -17.56 -2.50 0.09
CA PRO A 48 -18.49 -1.71 -0.73
C PRO A 48 -17.98 -0.28 -0.94
N ALA A 49 -17.15 0.23 -0.03
CA ALA A 49 -16.56 1.56 -0.09
C ALA A 49 -15.19 1.62 -0.79
N SER A 50 -14.76 0.56 -1.49
CA SER A 50 -13.43 0.50 -2.13
C SER A 50 -13.15 1.66 -3.09
N ARG A 51 -14.15 2.06 -3.89
CA ARG A 51 -14.02 3.20 -4.82
C ARG A 51 -13.89 4.53 -4.09
N TRP A 52 -14.63 4.70 -3.01
CA TRP A 52 -14.56 5.89 -2.17
C TRP A 52 -13.19 6.02 -1.49
N ALA A 53 -12.72 4.93 -0.87
CA ALA A 53 -11.41 4.88 -0.23
C ALA A 53 -10.28 5.24 -1.21
N LEU A 54 -10.35 4.80 -2.47
CA LEU A 54 -9.37 5.18 -3.50
C LEU A 54 -9.40 6.67 -3.83
N VAL A 55 -10.57 7.29 -3.88
CA VAL A 55 -10.70 8.74 -4.15
C VAL A 55 -10.15 9.54 -2.97
N GLU A 56 -10.51 9.18 -1.74
CA GLU A 56 -9.99 9.84 -0.53
C GLU A 56 -8.47 9.73 -0.42
N LEU A 57 -7.91 8.54 -0.64
CA LEU A 57 -6.46 8.32 -0.59
C LEU A 57 -5.73 9.17 -1.64
N LYS A 58 -6.28 9.26 -2.86
CA LYS A 58 -5.69 10.09 -3.92
C LYS A 58 -5.76 11.57 -3.58
N ALA A 59 -6.91 12.05 -3.09
CA ALA A 59 -7.07 13.45 -2.70
C ALA A 59 -6.13 13.83 -1.55
N MET A 60 -6.09 13.00 -0.51
CA MET A 60 -5.20 13.19 0.63
C MET A 60 -3.73 13.20 0.18
N LEU A 61 -3.30 12.23 -0.64
CA LEU A 61 -1.92 12.17 -1.14
C LEU A 61 -1.56 13.40 -1.99
N ALA A 62 -2.46 13.83 -2.88
CA ALA A 62 -2.23 15.02 -3.70
C ALA A 62 -2.03 16.28 -2.86
N VAL A 63 -2.85 16.48 -1.82
CA VAL A 63 -2.69 17.60 -0.89
C VAL A 63 -1.40 17.47 -0.08
N MET A 64 -1.13 16.30 0.48
CA MET A 64 0.06 16.10 1.31
C MET A 64 1.36 16.38 0.54
N VAL A 65 1.48 15.85 -0.69
CA VAL A 65 2.67 16.04 -1.53
C VAL A 65 2.79 17.48 -2.04
N ALA A 66 1.68 18.16 -2.29
CA ALA A 66 1.70 19.54 -2.80
C ALA A 66 1.89 20.61 -1.71
N SER A 67 1.66 20.28 -0.43
CA SER A 67 1.60 21.27 0.64
C SER A 67 2.59 21.04 1.78
N PHE A 68 3.28 19.90 1.84
CA PHE A 68 4.19 19.59 2.94
C PHE A 68 5.53 19.03 2.47
N GLU A 69 6.59 19.38 3.20
CA GLU A 69 7.87 18.69 3.21
C GLU A 69 7.83 17.53 4.22
N PHE A 70 8.39 16.39 3.84
CA PHE A 70 8.39 15.16 4.62
C PHE A 70 9.80 14.84 5.15
N THR A 71 9.97 14.79 6.47
CA THR A 71 11.26 14.48 7.11
C THR A 71 11.11 13.47 8.25
N GLY A 72 12.24 13.04 8.85
CA GLY A 72 12.24 12.22 10.07
C GLY A 72 12.03 10.71 9.86
N ALA A 73 11.99 10.22 8.61
CA ALA A 73 11.79 8.80 8.33
C ALA A 73 12.86 7.94 9.03
N SER A 74 12.41 6.98 9.84
CA SER A 74 13.23 5.90 10.40
C SER A 74 12.96 4.61 9.63
N PRO A 75 13.91 3.66 9.59
CA PRO A 75 13.66 2.34 9.03
C PRO A 75 12.41 1.69 9.65
N MET A 76 11.51 1.22 8.81
CA MET A 76 10.22 0.67 9.21
C MET A 76 9.92 -0.60 8.45
N SER A 77 9.36 -1.58 9.15
CA SER A 77 8.88 -2.82 8.55
C SER A 77 7.35 -2.88 8.59
N PRO A 78 6.71 -3.39 7.51
CA PRO A 78 5.29 -3.66 7.52
C PRO A 78 5.00 -4.88 8.39
N HIS A 79 4.05 -4.77 9.32
CA HIS A 79 3.49 -5.92 10.03
C HIS A 79 1.99 -6.01 9.79
N ASN A 80 1.56 -7.20 9.38
CA ASN A 80 0.18 -7.47 9.04
C ASN A 80 -0.48 -8.31 10.14
N PHE A 81 -1.62 -7.82 10.66
CA PHE A 81 -2.49 -8.58 11.56
C PHE A 81 -3.92 -8.63 11.00
N LEU A 82 -4.53 -7.46 10.79
CA LEU A 82 -5.74 -7.27 9.99
C LEU A 82 -5.55 -6.20 8.91
N VAL A 83 -4.88 -5.12 9.28
CA VAL A 83 -4.39 -4.07 8.38
C VAL A 83 -2.89 -3.98 8.54
N CYS A 84 -2.18 -3.67 7.45
CA CYS A 84 -0.75 -3.44 7.51
C CYS A 84 -0.47 -2.17 8.32
N ARG A 85 0.28 -2.30 9.41
CA ARG A 85 0.70 -1.18 10.26
C ARG A 85 2.23 -1.09 10.23
N PRO A 86 2.80 0.13 10.14
CA PRO A 86 4.23 0.31 10.23
C PRO A 86 4.71 0.12 11.67
N TYR A 87 5.88 -0.51 11.79
CA TYR A 87 6.66 -0.55 13.01
C TYR A 87 8.04 0.04 12.73
N VAL A 88 8.53 0.85 13.64
CA VAL A 88 9.93 1.27 13.62
C VAL A 88 10.79 0.07 14.00
N GLU A 89 11.78 -0.23 13.18
CA GLU A 89 12.73 -1.31 13.44
C GLU A 89 13.39 -1.11 14.82
N ASP A 90 13.65 -2.22 15.51
CA ASP A 90 14.23 -2.26 16.86
C ASP A 90 13.42 -1.59 17.99
N LYS A 91 12.18 -1.15 17.73
CA LYS A 91 11.31 -0.47 18.72
C LYS A 91 9.89 -1.05 18.75
N PHE A 92 9.77 -2.37 18.67
CA PHE A 92 8.48 -3.07 18.63
C PHE A 92 7.63 -2.85 19.89
N GLU A 93 8.27 -2.67 21.05
CA GLU A 93 7.64 -2.38 22.34
C GLU A 93 6.87 -1.06 22.34
N LYS A 94 7.21 -0.14 21.42
CA LYS A 94 6.57 1.17 21.28
C LYS A 94 5.28 1.15 20.46
N GLY A 95 4.91 -0.02 19.94
CA GLY A 95 3.71 -0.24 19.14
C GLY A 95 3.78 0.37 17.74
N HIS A 96 2.62 0.45 17.09
CA HIS A 96 2.48 0.99 15.73
C HIS A 96 2.82 2.47 15.65
N ARG A 97 3.82 2.82 14.85
CA ARG A 97 4.40 4.17 14.80
C ARG A 97 4.87 4.48 13.38
N MET A 98 4.61 5.71 12.95
CA MET A 98 5.18 6.28 11.72
C MET A 98 5.79 7.64 12.08
N PRO A 99 7.09 7.71 12.41
CA PRO A 99 7.74 8.94 12.84
C PRO A 99 8.02 9.85 11.63
N LEU A 100 6.97 10.24 10.90
CA LEU A 100 7.05 11.13 9.76
C LEU A 100 6.69 12.54 10.22
N ILE A 101 7.57 13.51 9.99
CA ILE A 101 7.36 14.91 10.32
C ILE A 101 6.91 15.61 9.04
N LEU A 102 5.79 16.34 9.14
CA LEU A 102 5.20 17.12 8.06
C LEU A 102 5.38 18.61 8.37
N THR A 103 6.10 19.31 7.51
CA THR A 103 6.30 20.76 7.63
C THR A 103 5.60 21.44 6.45
N PRO A 104 4.70 22.42 6.66
CA PRO A 104 4.09 23.15 5.54
C PRO A 104 5.16 23.77 4.65
N LEU A 105 4.97 23.67 3.33
CA LEU A 105 5.82 24.34 2.33
C LEU A 105 5.65 25.87 2.38
#